data_AF-A0A1W9S3H1-F1
#
_entry.id   AF-A0A1W9S3H1-F1
#
_cell.length_a   1.000
_cell.length_b   1.000
_cell.length_c   1.000
_cell.angle_alpha   90.00
_cell.angle_beta   90.00
_cell.angle_gamma   90.00
#
_symmetry.space_group_name_H-M   'P 1'
#
loop_
_entity.id
_entity.type
_entity.pdbx_description
1 polymer ?
#
loop_
_entity_poly.entity_id
_entity_poly.type
_entity_poly.pdbx_seq_one_letter_code
_entity_poly.pdbx_strand_id
1 'polypeptide(L)'
;MSGRWRLFLWPFSLVYRGFVLLWDIYWRLAPKVKLPCKVISVGNIVAGGTGKTPIVIHIANLAARAGFKTAVVAKGYKRIEKGLIELDDKSNWLDAGDEPLEIFQNNKDVRVYVAGSKTKAARKAAIDGAELII
;
A
#
# COMPACT_ATOMS: atom_id res chain seq x y z
N MET A 1 4.55 26.62 17.97
CA MET A 1 4.71 25.72 19.13
C MET A 1 6.15 25.83 19.62
N SER A 2 6.33 26.11 20.90
CA SER A 2 7.58 26.58 21.54
C SER A 2 8.78 25.64 21.34
N GLY A 3 9.92 26.19 20.91
CA GLY A 3 11.12 25.46 20.49
C GLY A 3 11.85 24.62 21.56
N ARG A 4 11.43 24.66 22.83
CA ARG A 4 12.08 23.94 23.94
C ARG A 4 11.82 22.42 23.92
N TRP A 5 10.67 21.96 23.41
CA TRP A 5 10.34 20.53 23.34
C TRP A 5 11.15 19.78 22.28
N ARG A 6 11.61 20.47 21.23
CA ARG A 6 12.42 19.88 20.16
C ARG A 6 13.79 19.43 20.66
N LEU A 7 14.38 20.17 21.61
CA LEU A 7 15.67 19.82 22.22
C LEU A 7 15.59 18.52 23.03
N PHE A 8 14.45 18.26 23.68
CA PHE A 8 14.25 17.03 24.45
C PHE A 8 14.03 15.79 23.55
N LEU A 9 13.34 15.96 22.43
CA LEU A 9 13.10 14.88 21.45
C LEU A 9 14.27 14.67 20.47
N TRP A 10 15.23 15.59 20.42
CA TRP A 10 16.39 15.52 19.54
C TRP A 10 17.26 14.27 19.73
N PRO A 11 17.67 13.86 20.96
CA PRO A 11 18.43 12.63 21.14
C PRO A 11 17.64 11.38 20.70
N PHE A 12 16.32 11.33 20.96
CA PHE A 12 15.46 10.25 20.46
C PHE A 12 15.41 10.21 18.93
N SER A 13 15.45 11.36 18.27
CA SER A 13 15.50 11.44 16.81
C SER A 13 16.79 10.84 16.22
N LEU A 14 17.93 10.97 16.92
CA LEU A 14 19.20 10.37 16.47
C LEU A 14 19.17 8.85 16.57
N VAL A 15 18.62 8.30 17.67
CA VAL A 15 18.43 6.86 17.84
C VAL A 15 17.50 6.32 16.76
N TYR A 16 16.36 6.98 16.54
CA TYR A 16 15.42 6.61 15.47
C TYR A 16 16.09 6.67 14.09
N ARG A 17 16.89 7.71 13.81
CA ARG A 17 17.62 7.84 12.55
C ARG A 17 18.64 6.71 12.37
N GLY A 18 19.39 6.36 13.41
CA GLY A 18 20.32 5.23 13.38
C GLY A 18 19.60 3.92 13.05
N PHE A 19 18.45 3.68 13.68
CA PHE A 19 17.61 2.52 13.38
C PHE A 19 17.11 2.50 11.93
N VAL A 20 16.58 3.62 11.42
CA VAL A 20 16.10 3.73 10.03
C VAL A 20 17.22 3.50 9.03
N LEU A 21 18.44 3.97 9.31
CA LEU A 21 19.61 3.73 8.45
C LEU A 21 19.97 2.25 8.40
N LEU A 22 20.05 1.57 9.55
CA LEU A 22 20.31 0.13 9.60
C LEU A 22 19.20 -0.66 8.90
N TRP A 23 17.95 -0.25 9.07
CA TRP A 23 16.79 -0.83 8.41
C TRP A 23 16.85 -0.67 6.88
N ASP A 24 17.21 0.51 6.37
CA ASP A 24 17.38 0.76 4.93
C ASP A 24 18.51 -0.09 4.35
N ILE A 25 19.66 -0.18 5.04
CA ILE A 25 20.77 -1.04 4.63
C ILE A 25 20.34 -2.51 4.54
N TYR A 26 19.62 -3.00 5.56
CA TYR A 26 19.09 -4.35 5.57
C TYR A 26 18.21 -4.63 4.35
N TRP A 27 17.24 -3.77 4.05
CA TRP A 27 16.32 -3.98 2.92
C TRP A 27 16.95 -3.77 1.54
N ARG A 28 18.05 -3.01 1.44
CA ARG A 28 18.84 -2.92 0.20
C ARG A 28 19.54 -4.24 -0.13
N LEU A 29 19.98 -4.96 0.90
CA LEU A 29 20.68 -6.25 0.77
C LEU A 29 19.73 -7.45 0.76
N ALA A 30 18.52 -7.30 1.33
CA ALA A 30 17.54 -8.37 1.38
C ALA A 30 17.12 -8.86 -0.02
N PRO A 31 16.82 -10.16 -0.19
CA PRO A 31 16.33 -10.69 -1.45
C PRO A 31 15.06 -9.98 -1.92
N LYS A 32 15.09 -9.45 -3.15
CA LYS A 32 13.93 -8.78 -3.75
C LYS A 32 13.01 -9.81 -4.40
N VAL A 33 11.73 -9.74 -4.08
CA VAL A 33 10.71 -10.54 -4.76
C VAL A 33 10.40 -9.91 -6.11
N LYS A 34 10.62 -10.66 -7.19
CA LYS A 34 10.19 -10.27 -8.54
C LYS A 34 8.83 -10.88 -8.84
N LEU A 35 7.97 -10.10 -9.47
CA LEU A 35 6.68 -10.54 -10.00
C LEU A 35 6.75 -10.52 -11.52
N PRO A 36 5.95 -11.37 -12.22
CA PRO A 36 5.94 -11.41 -13.68
C PRO A 36 5.23 -10.22 -14.33
N CYS A 37 4.73 -9.27 -13.53
CA CYS A 37 3.97 -8.09 -13.95
C CYS A 37 4.62 -6.78 -13.47
N LYS A 38 4.13 -5.64 -13.98
CA LYS A 38 4.62 -4.31 -13.59
C LYS A 38 4.11 -3.98 -12.18
N VAL A 39 4.94 -3.30 -11.39
CA VAL A 39 4.59 -2.87 -10.03
C VAL A 39 4.91 -1.39 -9.84
N ILE A 40 3.94 -0.60 -9.40
CA ILE A 40 4.08 0.80 -9.02
C ILE A 40 3.85 0.90 -7.51
N SER A 41 4.85 1.33 -6.74
CA SER A 41 4.66 1.53 -5.30
C SER A 41 4.28 2.98 -5.02
N VAL A 42 3.09 3.21 -4.44
CA VAL A 42 2.67 4.53 -3.96
C VAL A 42 2.86 4.62 -2.44
N GLY A 43 3.70 5.55 -2.01
CA GLY A 43 4.06 5.76 -0.61
C GLY A 43 4.16 7.25 -0.26
N ASN A 44 4.27 7.57 1.03
CA ASN A 44 4.56 8.93 1.49
C ASN A 44 5.55 8.88 2.65
N ILE A 45 6.38 9.90 2.76
CA ILE A 45 7.40 10.05 3.80
C ILE A 45 6.81 10.69 5.07
N VAL A 46 5.70 11.43 4.95
CA VAL A 46 5.05 12.12 6.07
C VAL A 46 3.85 11.32 6.59
N ALA A 47 3.69 11.24 7.92
CA ALA A 47 2.50 10.69 8.55
C ALA A 47 1.34 11.70 8.48
N GLY A 48 0.18 11.28 7.99
CA GLY A 48 -1.02 12.13 7.84
C GLY A 48 -1.77 11.90 6.52
N GLY A 49 -2.92 12.59 6.38
CA GLY A 49 -3.76 12.59 5.18
C GLY A 49 -3.04 13.28 4.01
N THR A 50 -2.34 12.49 3.21
CA THR A 50 -1.29 12.98 2.28
C THR A 50 -1.65 12.76 0.82
N GLY A 51 -2.95 12.63 0.53
CA GLY A 51 -3.47 12.49 -0.84
C GLY A 51 -3.10 11.17 -1.53
N LYS A 52 -2.59 10.17 -0.79
CA LYS A 52 -2.20 8.87 -1.36
C LYS A 52 -3.37 8.16 -2.02
N THR A 53 -4.53 8.09 -1.37
CA THR A 53 -5.71 7.39 -1.91
C THR A 53 -6.18 8.03 -3.22
N PRO A 54 -6.35 9.36 -3.33
CA PRO A 54 -6.62 10.02 -4.61
C PRO A 54 -5.61 9.71 -5.73
N ILE A 55 -4.31 9.66 -5.40
CA ILE A 55 -3.25 9.34 -6.38
C ILE A 55 -3.36 7.88 -6.84
N VAL A 56 -3.57 6.94 -5.91
CA VAL A 56 -3.75 5.51 -6.24
C VAL A 56 -4.96 5.33 -7.15
N ILE A 57 -6.08 5.95 -6.82
CA ILE A 57 -7.30 5.95 -7.64
C ILE A 57 -7.01 6.50 -9.03
N HIS A 58 -6.31 7.63 -9.14
CA HIS A 58 -5.98 8.24 -10.41
C HIS A 58 -5.12 7.33 -11.29
N ILE A 59 -4.05 6.74 -10.73
CA ILE A 59 -3.17 5.81 -11.46
C ILE A 59 -3.95 4.56 -11.89
N ALA A 60 -4.78 4.01 -11.00
CA ALA A 60 -5.60 2.83 -11.30
C ALA A 60 -6.58 3.11 -12.45
N ASN A 61 -7.24 4.27 -12.43
CA ASN A 61 -8.14 4.72 -13.49
C ASN A 61 -7.42 4.93 -14.82
N LEU A 62 -6.23 5.54 -14.82
CA LEU A 62 -5.43 5.72 -16.03
C LEU A 62 -5.01 4.38 -16.63
N ALA A 63 -4.57 3.44 -15.78
CA ALA A 63 -4.15 2.12 -16.23
C ALA A 63 -5.31 1.29 -16.80
N ALA A 64 -6.46 1.28 -16.11
CA ALA A 64 -7.67 0.63 -16.59
C ALA A 64 -8.13 1.20 -17.94
N ARG A 65 -8.14 2.54 -18.09
CA ARG A 65 -8.46 3.21 -19.37
C ARG A 65 -7.48 2.89 -20.49
N ALA A 66 -6.21 2.64 -20.15
CA ALA A 66 -5.20 2.18 -21.10
C ALA A 66 -5.30 0.68 -21.42
N GLY A 67 -6.29 -0.04 -20.87
CA GLY A 67 -6.56 -1.45 -21.15
C GLY A 67 -5.75 -2.44 -20.31
N PHE A 68 -5.01 -1.98 -19.29
CA PHE A 68 -4.25 -2.88 -18.42
C PHE A 68 -5.16 -3.61 -17.44
N LYS A 69 -4.94 -4.92 -17.28
CA LYS A 69 -5.49 -5.69 -16.16
C LYS A 69 -4.85 -5.21 -14.85
N THR A 70 -5.51 -4.27 -14.20
CA THR A 70 -4.94 -3.53 -13.07
C THR A 70 -5.42 -4.12 -11.75
N ALA A 71 -4.49 -4.29 -10.81
CA ALA A 71 -4.79 -4.67 -9.44
C ALA A 71 -4.16 -3.69 -8.44
N VAL A 72 -4.85 -3.42 -7.34
CA VAL A 72 -4.35 -2.61 -6.21
C VAL A 72 -4.13 -3.51 -5.00
N VAL A 73 -2.97 -3.39 -4.37
CA VAL A 73 -2.61 -4.17 -3.17
C VAL A 73 -2.50 -3.27 -1.95
N ALA A 74 -3.45 -3.43 -1.04
CA ALA A 74 -3.49 -2.70 0.21
C ALA A 74 -3.25 -3.60 1.43
N LYS A 75 -2.85 -2.97 2.55
CA LYS A 75 -2.64 -3.69 3.81
C LYS A 75 -3.95 -3.92 4.58
N GLY A 76 -4.95 -3.06 4.37
CA GLY A 76 -6.20 -3.04 5.13
C GLY A 76 -5.95 -2.57 6.55
N TYR A 77 -5.71 -1.28 6.74
CA TYR A 77 -5.47 -0.74 8.08
C TYR A 77 -6.73 -0.87 8.95
N LYS A 78 -6.57 -1.29 10.20
CA LYS A 78 -7.65 -1.50 11.20
C LYS A 78 -8.73 -2.54 10.86
N ARG A 79 -8.58 -3.34 9.79
CA ARG A 79 -9.52 -4.43 9.50
C ARG A 79 -9.46 -5.54 10.55
N ILE A 80 -10.57 -6.26 10.71
CA ILE A 80 -10.69 -7.39 11.64
C ILE A 80 -10.09 -8.65 11.02
N GLU A 81 -10.40 -8.89 9.74
CA GLU A 81 -9.97 -10.09 9.02
C GLU A 81 -8.48 -10.07 8.67
N LYS A 82 -7.78 -11.16 8.98
CA LYS A 82 -6.31 -11.26 8.75
C LYS A 82 -5.95 -11.97 7.44
N GLY A 83 -6.92 -12.58 6.77
CA GLY A 83 -6.74 -13.30 5.52
C GLY A 83 -6.35 -12.41 4.33
N LEU A 84 -5.88 -13.04 3.26
CA LEU A 84 -5.84 -12.40 1.95
C LEU A 84 -7.27 -12.41 1.42
N ILE A 85 -7.81 -11.24 1.11
CA ILE A 85 -9.13 -11.10 0.49
C ILE A 85 -9.00 -10.31 -0.81
N GLU A 86 -9.83 -10.67 -1.78
CA GLU A 86 -10.13 -9.85 -2.94
C GLU A 86 -11.48 -9.17 -2.68
N LEU A 87 -11.58 -7.87 -2.94
CA LEU A 87 -12.82 -7.13 -2.70
C LEU A 87 -13.84 -7.41 -3.79
N ASP A 88 -15.09 -7.49 -3.37
CA ASP A 88 -16.28 -7.65 -4.19
C ASP A 88 -17.39 -6.70 -3.72
N ASP A 89 -18.56 -6.72 -4.36
CA ASP A 89 -19.68 -5.84 -4.01
C ASP A 89 -20.30 -6.10 -2.62
N LYS A 90 -19.94 -7.22 -1.97
CA LYS A 90 -20.39 -7.56 -0.61
C LYS A 90 -19.38 -7.14 0.45
N SER A 91 -18.19 -6.75 0.04
CA SER A 91 -17.10 -6.35 0.92
C SER A 91 -17.43 -5.04 1.64
N ASN A 92 -17.11 -4.99 2.93
CA ASN A 92 -17.37 -3.83 3.78
C ASN A 92 -16.08 -3.34 4.44
N TRP A 93 -16.17 -2.20 5.13
CA TRP A 93 -15.02 -1.54 5.74
C TRP A 93 -14.40 -2.31 6.92
N LEU A 94 -15.15 -3.19 7.60
CA LEU A 94 -14.62 -4.04 8.69
C LEU A 94 -13.62 -5.06 8.15
N ASP A 95 -13.87 -5.56 6.94
CA ASP A 95 -13.08 -6.61 6.30
C ASP A 95 -11.96 -6.02 5.43
N ALA A 96 -12.23 -4.92 4.73
CA ALA A 96 -11.32 -4.30 3.78
C ALA A 96 -10.47 -3.17 4.40
N GLY A 97 -11.05 -2.44 5.36
CA GLY A 97 -10.64 -1.08 5.73
C GLY A 97 -11.22 -0.01 4.80
N ASP A 98 -11.16 1.25 5.22
CA ASP A 98 -11.77 2.37 4.50
C ASP A 98 -11.07 2.67 3.16
N GLU A 99 -9.73 2.81 3.16
CA GLU A 99 -8.97 3.16 1.95
C GLU A 99 -9.12 2.13 0.80
N PRO A 100 -9.02 0.80 1.04
CA PRO A 100 -9.17 -0.17 -0.04
C PRO A 100 -10.59 -0.23 -0.59
N LEU A 101 -11.59 -0.03 0.27
CA LEU A 101 -12.99 0.02 -0.13
C LEU A 101 -13.27 1.26 -1.00
N GLU A 102 -12.72 2.42 -0.63
CA GLU A 102 -12.83 3.65 -1.42
C GLU A 102 -12.25 3.46 -2.84
N ILE A 103 -11.08 2.82 -2.95
CA ILE A 103 -10.46 2.52 -4.25
C ILE A 103 -11.35 1.60 -5.09
N PHE A 104 -11.86 0.53 -4.48
CA PHE A 104 -12.74 -0.43 -5.16
C PHE A 104 -14.07 0.19 -5.60
N GLN A 105 -14.63 1.11 -4.80
CA GLN A 105 -15.85 1.83 -5.14
C GLN A 105 -15.65 2.84 -6.26
N ASN A 106 -14.45 3.43 -6.39
CA ASN A 106 -14.17 4.39 -7.44
C ASN A 106 -14.02 3.73 -8.83
N ASN A 107 -13.54 2.49 -8.88
CA ASN A 107 -13.35 1.78 -10.13
C ASN A 107 -13.52 0.26 -9.97
N LYS A 108 -14.62 -0.25 -10.55
CA LYS A 108 -14.99 -1.68 -10.53
C LYS A 108 -14.19 -2.53 -11.52
N ASP A 109 -13.53 -1.92 -12.50
CA ASP A 109 -12.64 -2.62 -13.43
C ASP A 109 -11.27 -2.93 -12.80
N VAL A 110 -10.99 -2.36 -11.63
CA VAL A 110 -9.74 -2.56 -10.88
C VAL A 110 -9.98 -3.57 -9.76
N ARG A 111 -9.15 -4.61 -9.73
CA ARG A 111 -9.21 -5.63 -8.66
C ARG A 111 -8.48 -5.12 -7.43
N VAL A 112 -9.07 -5.24 -6.25
CA VAL A 112 -8.44 -4.77 -5.01
C VAL A 112 -8.19 -5.94 -4.07
N TYR A 113 -6.93 -6.13 -3.69
CA TYR A 113 -6.52 -7.18 -2.77
C TYR A 113 -6.05 -6.58 -1.46
N VAL A 114 -6.50 -7.16 -0.35
CA VAL A 114 -6.15 -6.73 0.99
C VAL A 114 -5.49 -7.87 1.76
N ALA A 115 -4.25 -7.67 2.20
CA ALA A 115 -3.53 -8.66 2.99
C ALA A 115 -2.51 -8.02 3.94
N GLY A 116 -2.27 -8.66 5.10
CA GLY A 116 -1.21 -8.24 6.03
C GLY A 116 0.19 -8.28 5.41
N SER A 117 0.41 -9.11 4.38
CA SER A 117 1.62 -9.17 3.57
C SER A 117 1.31 -8.73 2.14
N LYS A 118 1.82 -7.55 1.74
CA LYS A 118 1.70 -7.03 0.37
C LYS A 118 2.28 -8.00 -0.66
N THR A 119 3.37 -8.69 -0.32
CA THR A 119 4.01 -9.67 -1.21
C THR A 119 3.06 -10.84 -1.53
N LYS A 120 2.31 -11.34 -0.55
CA LYS A 120 1.34 -12.43 -0.76
C LYS A 120 0.18 -11.97 -1.65
N ALA A 121 -0.39 -10.80 -1.38
CA ALA A 121 -1.44 -10.22 -2.20
C ALA A 121 -0.97 -9.93 -3.63
N ALA A 122 0.22 -9.36 -3.81
CA ALA A 122 0.76 -9.06 -5.13
C ALA A 122 1.08 -10.34 -5.93
N ARG A 123 1.55 -11.41 -5.28
CA ARG A 123 1.70 -12.73 -5.94
C ARG A 123 0.35 -13.29 -6.39
N LYS A 124 -0.68 -13.21 -5.54
CA LYS A 124 -2.02 -13.67 -5.89
C LYS A 124 -2.60 -12.87 -7.06
N ALA A 125 -2.51 -11.54 -7.02
CA ALA A 125 -2.93 -10.67 -8.12
C ALA A 125 -2.22 -11.02 -9.44
N ALA A 126 -0.90 -11.27 -9.39
CA ALA A 126 -0.14 -11.68 -10.57
C ALA A 126 -0.59 -13.05 -11.13
N ILE A 127 -0.84 -14.03 -10.25
CA ILE A 127 -1.39 -15.35 -10.63
C ILE A 127 -2.77 -15.20 -11.26
N ASP A 128 -3.59 -14.28 -10.75
CA ASP A 128 -4.93 -14.01 -11.25
C ASP A 128 -4.94 -13.17 -12.54
N GLY A 129 -3.77 -12.90 -13.12
CA GLY A 129 -3.61 -12.28 -14.44
C GLY A 129 -3.45 -10.76 -14.43
N ALA A 130 -3.09 -10.15 -13.30
CA ALA A 130 -2.78 -8.72 -13.25
C ALA A 130 -1.50 -8.41 -14.06
N GLU A 131 -1.61 -7.45 -14.97
CA GLU A 131 -0.50 -6.93 -15.78
C GLU A 131 0.19 -5.74 -15.10
N LEU A 132 -0.56 -5.01 -14.29
CA LEU A 132 -0.08 -3.90 -13.46
C LEU A 132 -0.60 -4.02 -12.04
N ILE A 133 0.30 -3.92 -11.06
CA ILE A 133 -0.01 -3.87 -9.64
C ILE A 133 0.38 -2.49 -9.09
N ILE A 134 -0.50 -1.90 -8.29
CA ILE A 134 -0.29 -0.64 -7.57
C ILE A 134 -0.29 -0.89 -6.06
#